data_AF-A0A839JKD2-F1
#
_entry.id   AF-A0A839JKD2-F1
#
_cell.length_a   1.000
_cell.length_b   1.000
_cell.length_c   1.000
_cell.angle_alpha   90.00
_cell.angle_beta   90.00
_cell.angle_gamma   90.00
#
_symmetry.space_group_name_H-M   'P 1'
#
loop_
_entity.id
_entity.type
_entity.pdbx_description
1 polymer ?
#
loop_
_entity_poly.entity_id
_entity_poly.type
_entity_poly.pdbx_seq_one_letter_code
_entity_poly.pdbx_strand_id
1 'polypeptide(L)'
;PIVEPEVLFNEDAKISQYFLNTKKVLVALFSKLEKSGIDIKNVILKINMIYDKTNLPSETAKYTLQLLKEAVPAEIGGVVFLSGGQTPKQATENLREIMRLNHGQFHLSFSFGRALADPALIAWKCDDKNIQAAKAVLDSRLQETCEAMK
;
A
#
# COMPACT_ATOMS: atom_id res chain seq x y z
N PRO A 1 16.30 3.05 4.12
CA PRO A 1 15.28 3.94 4.73
C PRO A 1 13.89 3.64 4.16
N ILE A 2 12.82 3.83 4.93
CA ILE A 2 11.46 3.87 4.37
C ILE A 2 11.19 5.29 3.89
N VAL A 3 10.79 5.45 2.63
CA VAL A 3 10.38 6.75 2.06
C VAL A 3 8.91 6.67 1.68
N GLU A 4 8.09 7.58 2.22
CA GLU A 4 6.64 7.56 2.07
C GLU A 4 6.11 8.83 1.37
N PRO A 5 6.09 8.86 0.02
CA PRO A 5 5.55 9.99 -0.73
C PRO A 5 4.04 9.77 -1.01
N GLU A 6 3.21 9.75 0.02
CA GLU A 6 1.76 9.52 -0.12
C GLU A 6 1.12 10.63 -0.98
N VAL A 7 0.46 10.23 -2.07
CA VAL A 7 -0.51 11.08 -2.76
C VAL A 7 -1.89 10.77 -2.19
N LEU A 8 -2.50 11.78 -1.57
CA LEU A 8 -3.82 11.65 -0.97
C LEU A 8 -4.86 11.33 -2.03
N PHE A 9 -5.69 10.34 -1.74
CA PHE A 9 -6.84 9.98 -2.56
C PHE A 9 -7.86 11.13 -2.57
N ASN A 10 -8.38 11.46 -3.75
CA ASN A 10 -9.42 12.45 -3.95
C ASN A 10 -10.59 11.80 -4.69
N GLU A 11 -11.74 11.72 -4.02
CA GLU A 11 -12.98 11.09 -4.52
C GLU A 11 -13.55 11.78 -5.76
N ASP A 12 -13.27 13.08 -5.93
CA ASP A 12 -13.74 13.86 -7.07
C ASP A 12 -12.80 13.75 -8.30
N ALA A 13 -11.62 13.13 -8.12
CA ALA A 13 -10.64 12.98 -9.19
C ALA A 13 -10.76 11.62 -9.88
N LYS A 14 -10.65 11.61 -11.21
CA LYS A 14 -10.56 10.36 -11.97
C LYS A 14 -9.31 9.58 -11.55
N ILE A 15 -9.42 8.25 -11.48
CA ILE A 15 -8.27 7.37 -11.18
C ILE A 15 -7.06 7.61 -12.10
N SER A 16 -7.27 7.98 -13.36
CA SER A 16 -6.18 8.33 -14.28
C SER A 16 -5.41 9.58 -13.84
N GLN A 17 -6.10 10.57 -13.26
CA GLN A 17 -5.44 11.74 -12.68
C GLN A 17 -4.66 11.35 -11.42
N TYR A 18 -5.23 10.48 -10.58
CA TYR A 18 -4.55 9.96 -9.39
C TYR A 18 -3.26 9.20 -9.76
N PHE A 19 -3.34 8.35 -10.79
CA PHE A 19 -2.18 7.67 -11.39
C PHE A 19 -1.12 8.67 -11.85
N LEU A 20 -1.49 9.67 -12.67
CA LEU A 20 -0.54 10.63 -13.22
C LEU A 20 0.12 11.50 -12.14
N ASN A 21 -0.64 11.91 -11.13
CA ASN A 21 -0.11 12.68 -10.00
C ASN A 21 0.89 11.84 -9.20
N THR A 22 0.56 10.59 -8.89
CA THR A 22 1.47 9.68 -8.19
C THR A 22 2.73 9.41 -9.00
N LYS A 23 2.61 9.20 -10.32
CA LYS A 23 3.75 9.02 -11.21
C LYS A 23 4.70 10.21 -11.19
N LYS A 24 4.18 11.44 -11.28
CA LYS A 24 5.00 12.66 -11.23
C LYS A 24 5.78 12.77 -9.92
N VAL A 25 5.14 12.45 -8.79
CA VAL A 25 5.79 12.45 -7.48
C VAL A 25 6.92 11.42 -7.42
N LEU A 26 6.68 10.19 -7.87
CA LEU A 26 7.70 9.14 -7.87
C LEU A 26 8.91 9.50 -8.75
N VAL A 27 8.68 10.01 -9.96
CA VAL A 27 9.76 10.44 -10.86
C VAL A 27 10.62 11.53 -10.22
N ALA A 28 9.98 12.52 -9.59
CA ALA A 28 10.69 13.58 -8.88
C ALA A 28 11.47 13.04 -7.67
N LEU A 29 10.87 12.12 -6.90
CA LEU A 29 11.51 11.49 -5.75
C LEU A 29 12.77 10.74 -6.15
N PHE A 30 12.68 9.81 -7.11
CA PHE A 30 13.84 8.99 -7.49
C PHE A 30 14.96 9.84 -8.11
N SER A 31 14.62 10.86 -8.91
CA SER A 31 15.61 11.83 -9.39
C SER A 31 16.32 12.55 -8.24
N LYS A 32 15.60 12.89 -7.16
CA LYS A 32 16.20 13.56 -6.00
C LYS A 32 17.06 12.61 -5.16
N LEU A 33 16.63 11.37 -4.98
CA LEU A 33 17.39 10.35 -4.25
C LEU A 33 18.71 10.04 -4.95
N GLU A 34 18.67 9.84 -6.26
CA GLU A 34 19.86 9.61 -7.10
C GLU A 34 20.85 10.78 -7.00
N LYS A 35 20.37 12.02 -7.20
CA LYS A 35 21.20 13.23 -7.06
C LYS A 35 21.80 13.42 -5.67
N SER A 36 21.19 12.80 -4.66
CA SER A 36 21.68 12.85 -3.28
C SER A 36 22.62 11.68 -2.94
N GLY A 37 22.98 10.85 -3.92
CA GLY A 37 23.89 9.70 -3.73
C GLY A 37 23.28 8.56 -2.92
N ILE A 38 21.95 8.47 -2.84
CA ILE A 38 21.28 7.39 -2.10
C ILE A 38 21.25 6.12 -2.95
N ASP A 39 21.76 5.02 -2.39
CA ASP A 39 21.65 3.70 -3.02
C ASP A 39 20.21 3.18 -2.92
N ILE A 40 19.52 3.17 -4.07
CA ILE A 40 18.12 2.77 -4.22
C ILE A 40 17.88 1.31 -3.82
N LYS A 41 18.90 0.44 -3.89
CA LYS A 41 18.81 -0.96 -3.45
C LYS A 41 18.53 -1.10 -1.96
N ASN A 42 18.85 -0.09 -1.17
CA ASN A 42 18.64 -0.06 0.27
C ASN A 42 17.43 0.81 0.70
N VAL A 43 16.60 1.20 -0.27
CA VAL A 43 15.38 1.98 -0.04
C VAL A 43 14.17 1.05 -0.07
N ILE A 44 13.29 1.22 0.93
CA ILE A 44 11.94 0.67 0.92
C ILE A 44 11.00 1.81 0.56
N LEU A 45 10.26 1.68 -0.53
CA LEU A 45 9.24 2.64 -0.93
C LEU A 45 7.92 2.28 -0.23
N LYS A 46 7.37 3.18 0.59
CA LYS A 46 6.02 3.05 1.12
C LYS A 46 5.06 3.92 0.32
N ILE A 47 4.17 3.32 -0.45
CA ILE A 47 3.36 4.05 -1.45
C ILE A 47 1.88 3.69 -1.38
N ASN A 48 1.02 4.64 -1.77
CA ASN A 48 -0.39 4.37 -2.02
C ASN A 48 -0.58 3.38 -3.18
N MET A 49 -1.63 2.57 -3.11
CA MET A 49 -2.14 1.85 -4.29
C MET A 49 -2.87 2.86 -5.20
N ILE A 50 -2.95 2.56 -6.50
CA ILE A 50 -3.80 3.33 -7.42
C ILE A 50 -5.18 2.67 -7.43
N TYR A 51 -6.05 3.15 -6.53
CA TYR A 51 -7.39 2.60 -6.31
C TYR A 51 -8.48 3.65 -6.49
N ASP A 52 -9.72 3.17 -6.59
CA ASP A 52 -10.96 3.92 -6.46
C ASP A 52 -11.92 3.12 -5.56
N LYS A 53 -12.90 3.76 -4.93
CA LYS A 53 -13.91 3.09 -4.09
C LYS A 53 -14.75 2.09 -4.88
N THR A 54 -14.99 2.34 -6.17
CA THR A 54 -15.86 1.50 -7.01
C THR A 54 -15.11 0.50 -7.88
N ASN A 55 -13.78 0.58 -7.94
CA ASN A 55 -12.99 -0.27 -8.83
C ASN A 55 -12.88 -1.70 -8.30
N LEU A 56 -12.79 -2.64 -9.24
CA LEU A 56 -12.47 -4.01 -8.91
C LEU A 56 -11.02 -4.10 -8.42
N PRO A 57 -10.71 -5.02 -7.49
CA PRO A 57 -9.34 -5.21 -7.02
C PRO A 57 -8.32 -5.51 -8.13
N SER A 58 -8.75 -6.19 -9.19
CA SER A 58 -7.90 -6.48 -10.35
C SER A 58 -7.58 -5.24 -11.19
N GLU A 59 -8.45 -4.22 -11.21
CA GLU A 59 -8.17 -2.94 -11.86
C GLU A 59 -7.17 -2.12 -11.05
N THR A 60 -7.38 -2.04 -9.73
CA THR A 60 -6.40 -1.44 -8.79
C THR A 60 -5.02 -2.08 -8.95
N ALA A 61 -4.97 -3.41 -9.05
CA ALA A 61 -3.73 -4.14 -9.24
C ALA A 61 -3.02 -3.80 -10.55
N LYS A 62 -3.75 -3.75 -11.67
CA LYS A 62 -3.19 -3.37 -12.98
C LYS A 62 -2.62 -1.96 -12.96
N TYR A 63 -3.38 -0.98 -12.47
CA TYR A 63 -2.90 0.40 -12.40
C TYR A 63 -1.70 0.55 -11.46
N THR A 64 -1.72 -0.13 -10.32
CA THR A 64 -0.62 -0.05 -9.34
C THR A 64 0.66 -0.68 -9.90
N LEU A 65 0.59 -1.87 -10.50
CA LEU A 65 1.77 -2.51 -11.11
C LEU A 65 2.29 -1.74 -12.32
N GLN A 66 1.40 -1.17 -13.13
CA GLN A 66 1.78 -0.29 -14.23
C GLN A 66 2.54 0.95 -13.71
N LEU A 67 2.05 1.57 -12.62
CA LEU A 67 2.74 2.70 -11.99
C LEU A 67 4.15 2.32 -11.54
N LEU A 68 4.29 1.20 -10.83
CA LEU A 68 5.59 0.73 -10.35
C LEU A 68 6.55 0.51 -11.53
N LYS A 69 6.11 -0.18 -12.58
CA LYS A 69 6.90 -0.42 -13.78
C LYS A 69 7.34 0.87 -14.49
N GLU A 70 6.49 1.89 -14.49
CA GLU A 70 6.77 3.14 -15.20
C GLU A 70 7.55 4.17 -14.39
N ALA A 71 7.63 4.04 -13.06
CA ALA A 71 8.11 5.11 -12.19
C ALA A 71 9.06 4.67 -11.06
N VAL A 72 9.27 3.36 -10.88
CA VAL A 72 10.13 2.83 -9.80
C VAL A 72 11.31 2.06 -10.43
N PRO A 73 12.56 2.37 -10.05
CA PRO A 73 13.72 1.61 -10.49
C PRO A 73 13.61 0.12 -10.13
N ALA A 74 14.03 -0.76 -11.04
CA ALA A 74 13.90 -2.21 -10.88
C ALA A 74 14.74 -2.76 -9.71
N GLU A 75 15.82 -2.06 -9.37
CA GLU A 75 16.74 -2.39 -8.29
C GLU A 75 16.27 -1.94 -6.90
N ILE A 76 15.07 -1.36 -6.76
CA ILE A 76 14.51 -0.94 -5.47
C ILE A 76 14.56 -2.09 -4.44
N GLY A 77 14.94 -1.78 -3.20
CA GLY A 77 15.06 -2.78 -2.14
C GLY A 77 13.72 -3.47 -1.82
N GLY A 78 12.62 -2.74 -1.92
CA GLY A 78 11.27 -3.28 -1.83
C GLY A 78 10.20 -2.20 -1.83
N VAL A 79 8.95 -2.61 -2.02
CA VAL A 79 7.77 -1.74 -1.98
C VAL A 79 6.78 -2.27 -0.96
N VAL A 80 6.33 -1.40 -0.06
CA VAL A 80 5.27 -1.70 0.90
C VAL A 80 4.08 -0.77 0.65
N PHE A 81 2.88 -1.32 0.59
CA PHE A 81 1.70 -0.48 0.37
C PHE A 81 1.13 0.07 1.67
N LEU A 82 0.78 1.36 1.68
CA LEU A 82 -0.08 1.94 2.71
C LEU A 82 -1.56 1.74 2.36
N SER A 83 -2.44 1.75 3.37
CA SER A 83 -3.87 1.51 3.13
C SER A 83 -4.63 2.75 2.63
N GLY A 84 -4.14 3.97 2.89
CA GLY A 84 -4.55 5.18 2.17
C GLY A 84 -6.01 5.61 2.28
N GLY A 85 -6.76 5.14 3.28
CA GLY A 85 -8.19 5.44 3.44
C GLY A 85 -9.13 4.36 2.91
N GLN A 86 -8.60 3.28 2.34
CA GLN A 86 -9.36 2.08 2.02
C GLN A 86 -9.91 1.42 3.30
N THR A 87 -11.02 0.70 3.16
CA THR A 87 -11.50 -0.18 4.24
C THR A 87 -10.49 -1.33 4.47
N PRO A 88 -10.44 -1.94 5.67
CA PRO A 88 -9.58 -3.10 5.94
C PRO A 88 -9.70 -4.23 4.91
N LYS A 89 -10.94 -4.53 4.50
CA LYS A 89 -11.25 -5.55 3.50
C LYS A 89 -10.74 -5.14 2.11
N GLN A 90 -11.06 -3.93 1.66
CA GLN A 90 -10.63 -3.43 0.36
C GLN A 90 -9.09 -3.40 0.22
N ALA A 91 -8.38 -2.92 1.25
CA ALA A 91 -6.92 -2.89 1.25
C ALA A 91 -6.33 -4.31 1.11
N THR A 92 -6.93 -5.31 1.75
CA THR A 92 -6.49 -6.71 1.68
C THR A 92 -6.81 -7.34 0.33
N GLU A 93 -7.99 -7.10 -0.23
CA GLU A 93 -8.39 -7.62 -1.54
C GLU A 93 -7.56 -7.00 -2.68
N ASN A 94 -7.31 -5.70 -2.62
CA ASN A 94 -6.42 -5.01 -3.56
C ASN A 94 -4.99 -5.53 -3.47
N LEU A 95 -4.46 -5.72 -2.25
CA LEU A 95 -3.14 -6.32 -2.05
C LEU A 95 -3.08 -7.72 -2.67
N ARG A 96 -4.09 -8.56 -2.43
CA ARG A 96 -4.16 -9.92 -2.98
C ARG A 96 -4.03 -9.94 -4.51
N GLU A 97 -4.79 -9.10 -5.19
CA GLU A 97 -4.73 -9.04 -6.66
C GLU A 97 -3.40 -8.44 -7.17
N ILE A 98 -2.81 -7.49 -6.46
CA ILE A 98 -1.46 -6.98 -6.77
C ILE A 98 -0.44 -8.12 -6.68
N MET A 99 -0.46 -8.89 -5.59
CA MET A 99 0.47 -9.99 -5.36
C MET A 99 0.32 -11.08 -6.43
N ARG A 100 -0.92 -11.42 -6.78
CA ARG A 100 -1.25 -12.40 -7.83
C ARG A 100 -0.73 -11.98 -9.21
N LEU A 101 -0.78 -10.69 -9.55
CA LEU A 101 -0.38 -10.16 -10.86
C LEU A 101 1.09 -9.69 -10.92
N ASN A 102 1.79 -9.61 -9.79
CA ASN A 102 3.17 -9.12 -9.74
C ASN A 102 4.15 -10.05 -10.48
N HIS A 103 3.92 -11.36 -10.45
CA HIS A 103 4.79 -12.37 -11.08
C HIS A 103 6.28 -12.23 -10.71
N GLY A 104 6.59 -11.76 -9.50
CA GLY A 104 7.95 -11.56 -9.01
C GLY A 104 8.69 -10.36 -9.60
N GLN A 105 8.01 -9.43 -10.27
CA GLN A 105 8.65 -8.23 -10.83
C GLN A 105 9.20 -7.30 -9.75
N PHE A 106 8.52 -7.22 -8.61
CA PHE A 106 8.93 -6.42 -7.46
C PHE A 106 8.87 -7.24 -6.16
N HIS A 107 9.70 -6.90 -5.19
CA HIS A 107 9.53 -7.36 -3.81
C HIS A 107 8.44 -6.53 -3.13
N LEU A 108 7.25 -7.11 -2.98
CA LEU A 108 6.06 -6.42 -2.50
C LEU A 108 5.63 -6.92 -1.12
N SER A 109 5.15 -6.01 -0.28
CA SER A 109 4.50 -6.32 0.99
C SER A 109 3.53 -5.17 1.39
N PHE A 110 3.12 -5.11 2.66
CA PHE A 110 2.24 -4.05 3.19
C PHE A 110 2.86 -3.34 4.39
N SER A 111 2.47 -2.08 4.57
CA SER A 111 2.74 -1.26 5.75
C SER A 111 1.45 -0.55 6.14
N PHE A 112 0.45 -1.31 6.57
CA PHE A 112 -0.87 -0.81 6.92
C PHE A 112 -0.91 -0.30 8.36
N GLY A 113 -1.45 0.91 8.53
CA GLY A 113 -1.88 1.43 9.83
C GLY A 113 -3.36 1.10 10.05
N ARG A 114 -4.23 2.03 9.66
CA ARG A 114 -5.69 1.96 9.84
C ARG A 114 -6.33 0.64 9.41
N ALA A 115 -6.00 0.13 8.23
CA ALA A 115 -6.56 -1.12 7.72
C ALA A 115 -6.24 -2.36 8.59
N LEU A 116 -5.20 -2.29 9.43
CA LEU A 116 -4.81 -3.36 10.34
C LEU A 116 -5.29 -3.07 11.77
N ALA A 117 -5.05 -1.86 12.27
CA ALA A 117 -5.27 -1.52 13.68
C ALA A 117 -6.69 -1.02 14.01
N ASP A 118 -7.39 -0.33 13.09
CA ASP A 118 -8.69 0.28 13.42
C ASP A 118 -9.74 -0.74 13.86
N PRO A 119 -9.87 -1.93 13.25
CA PRO A 119 -10.80 -2.95 13.74
C PRO A 119 -10.54 -3.36 15.19
N ALA A 120 -9.26 -3.47 15.57
CA ALA A 120 -8.87 -3.81 16.93
C ALA A 120 -9.14 -2.65 17.91
N LEU A 121 -8.88 -1.40 17.49
CA LEU A 121 -9.19 -0.22 18.29
C LEU A 121 -10.71 -0.06 18.53
N ILE A 122 -11.53 -0.32 17.51
CA ILE A 122 -13.00 -0.33 17.61
C ILE A 122 -13.48 -1.45 18.56
N ALA A 123 -12.84 -2.62 18.53
CA ALA A 123 -13.16 -3.71 19.45
C ALA A 123 -12.74 -3.39 20.89
N TRP A 124 -11.61 -2.71 21.07
CA TRP A 124 -11.09 -2.33 22.39
C TRP A 124 -11.98 -1.30 23.10
N LYS A 125 -12.45 -0.27 22.38
CA LYS A 125 -13.31 0.80 22.94
C LYS A 125 -12.71 1.53 24.15
N CYS A 126 -11.39 1.58 24.27
CA CYS A 126 -10.69 2.15 25.43
C CYS A 126 -11.08 1.49 26.77
N ASP A 127 -11.47 0.21 26.76
CA ASP A 127 -11.81 -0.56 27.97
C ASP A 127 -10.90 -1.79 28.08
N ASP A 128 -10.15 -1.87 29.19
CA ASP A 128 -9.19 -2.94 29.46
C ASP A 128 -9.85 -4.33 29.51
N LYS A 129 -11.15 -4.40 29.79
CA LYS A 129 -11.92 -5.66 29.72
C LYS A 129 -11.95 -6.25 28.30
N ASN A 130 -11.78 -5.41 27.27
CA ASN A 130 -11.83 -5.81 25.87
C ASN A 130 -10.46 -6.13 25.26
N ILE A 131 -9.36 -6.06 26.02
CA ILE A 131 -8.00 -6.26 25.48
C ILE A 131 -7.87 -7.58 24.72
N GLN A 132 -8.41 -8.68 25.25
CA GLN A 132 -8.31 -10.00 24.60
C GLN A 132 -9.13 -10.06 23.30
N ALA A 133 -10.33 -9.46 23.30
CA ALA A 133 -11.15 -9.37 22.09
C ALA A 133 -10.47 -8.51 21.01
N ALA A 134 -9.87 -7.38 21.40
CA ALA A 134 -9.14 -6.51 20.48
C ALA A 134 -7.89 -7.19 19.88
N LYS A 135 -7.13 -7.94 20.70
CA LYS A 135 -6.00 -8.74 20.22
C LYS A 135 -6.44 -9.80 19.21
N ALA A 136 -7.50 -10.54 19.50
CA ALA A 136 -8.04 -11.55 18.58
C ALA A 136 -8.45 -10.93 17.23
N VAL A 137 -9.02 -9.72 17.24
CA VAL A 137 -9.34 -8.98 16.00
C VAL A 137 -8.07 -8.58 15.25
N LEU A 138 -7.06 -8.03 15.95
CA LEU A 138 -5.79 -7.66 15.32
C LEU A 138 -5.09 -8.87 14.68
N ASP A 139 -5.04 -9.99 15.41
CA ASP A 139 -4.41 -11.23 14.95
C ASP A 139 -5.12 -11.79 13.72
N SER A 140 -6.45 -11.84 13.74
CA SER A 140 -7.26 -12.25 12.59
C SER A 140 -7.02 -11.34 11.37
N ARG A 141 -7.02 -10.02 11.58
CA ARG A 141 -6.73 -9.05 10.52
C ARG A 141 -5.33 -9.23 9.93
N LEU A 142 -4.33 -9.44 10.79
CA LEU A 142 -2.94 -9.67 10.37
C LEU A 142 -2.83 -10.98 9.58
N GLN A 143 -3.46 -12.05 10.04
CA GLN A 143 -3.48 -13.34 9.34
C GLN A 143 -4.07 -13.19 7.93
N GLU A 144 -5.24 -12.58 7.80
CA GLU A 144 -5.88 -12.37 6.49
C GLU A 144 -5.02 -11.53 5.53
N THR A 145 -4.38 -10.46 6.02
CA THR A 145 -3.50 -9.63 5.19
C THR A 145 -2.21 -10.38 4.83
N CYS A 146 -1.65 -11.19 5.73
CA CYS A 146 -0.51 -12.06 5.43
C CYS A 146 -0.86 -13.15 4.40
N GLU A 147 -2.07 -13.71 4.45
CA GLU A 147 -2.55 -14.66 3.45
C GLU A 147 -2.72 -14.02 2.07
N ALA A 148 -3.09 -12.74 1.99
CA ALA A 148 -3.14 -12.01 0.73
C ALA A 148 -1.77 -11.83 0.06
N MET A 149 -0.66 -12.03 0.78
CA MET A 149 0.69 -11.98 0.21
C MET A 149 1.18 -13.30 -0.40
N LYS A 150 0.47 -14.40 -0.17
CA LYS A 150 0.81 -15.71 -0.70
C LYS A 150 0.29 -15.88 -2.13
#